data_AF-A0A662U0L7-F1
#
_entry.id   AF-A0A662U0L7-F1
#
_cell.length_a   1.000
_cell.length_b   1.000
_cell.length_c   1.000
_cell.angle_alpha   90.00
_cell.angle_beta   90.00
_cell.angle_gamma   90.00
#
_symmetry.space_group_name_H-M   'P 1'
#
loop_
_entity.id
_entity.type
_entity.pdbx_description
1 polymer ?
#
loop_
_entity_poly.entity_id
_entity_poly.type
_entity_poly.pdbx_seq_one_letter_code
_entity_poly.pdbx_strand_id
1 'polypeptide(L)'
;MEHSPTTIETTKKCLEIVAVIESHILYTFLLLLLIIFSILAVEFRSLIGAAISLGIASAVLSIIFYQLDSPYVAVFELSVCAGLITVLFMTAISLTRGEEE
;
A
#
# COMPACT_ATOMS: atom_id res chain seq x y z
N MET A 1 -29.59 -10.70 42.71
CA MET A 1 -29.56 -9.51 41.83
C MET A 1 -28.43 -9.70 40.87
N GLU A 2 -28.76 -10.34 39.75
CA GLU A 2 -27.89 -10.52 38.60
C GLU A 2 -27.57 -9.14 38.01
N HIS A 3 -26.29 -8.79 37.86
CA HIS A 3 -25.90 -7.66 37.01
C HIS A 3 -24.77 -8.06 36.07
N SER A 4 -25.17 -8.93 35.13
CA SER A 4 -24.83 -8.95 33.70
C SER A 4 -23.36 -8.74 33.26
N PRO A 5 -22.65 -9.81 32.82
CA PRO A 5 -21.37 -9.74 32.12
C PRO A 5 -21.47 -9.24 30.65
N THR A 6 -22.58 -8.59 30.25
CA THR A 6 -22.91 -8.24 28.86
C THR A 6 -22.37 -6.89 28.38
N THR A 7 -21.89 -6.02 29.27
CA THR A 7 -21.48 -4.65 28.91
C THR A 7 -20.12 -4.61 28.19
N ILE A 8 -19.14 -5.42 28.63
CA ILE A 8 -17.79 -5.46 28.04
C ILE A 8 -17.82 -5.99 26.60
N GLU A 9 -18.64 -7.01 26.33
CA GLU A 9 -18.76 -7.60 24.99
C GLU A 9 -19.47 -6.64 24.00
N THR A 10 -20.41 -5.85 24.49
CA THR A 10 -21.12 -4.84 23.71
C THR A 10 -20.20 -3.66 23.33
N THR A 11 -19.31 -3.23 24.24
CA THR A 11 -18.31 -2.19 23.94
C THR A 11 -17.26 -2.69 22.93
N LYS A 12 -16.86 -3.96 22.99
CA LYS A 12 -15.97 -4.57 21.98
C LYS A 12 -16.61 -4.66 20.60
N LYS A 13 -17.88 -5.08 20.51
CA LYS A 13 -18.63 -5.11 19.24
C LYS A 13 -18.80 -3.71 18.64
N CYS A 14 -19.06 -2.68 19.44
CA CYS A 14 -19.09 -1.30 18.96
C CYS A 14 -17.72 -0.83 18.44
N LEU A 15 -16.62 -1.20 19.11
CA LEU A 15 -15.26 -0.87 18.67
C LEU A 15 -14.87 -1.61 17.38
N GLU A 16 -15.25 -2.89 17.25
CA GLU A 16 -15.07 -3.64 16.01
C GLU A 16 -15.91 -3.05 14.86
N ILE A 17 -17.15 -2.64 15.11
CA ILE A 17 -18.00 -2.01 14.09
C ILE A 17 -17.41 -0.66 13.64
N VAL A 18 -16.94 0.18 14.57
CA VAL A 18 -16.26 1.45 14.22
C VAL A 18 -14.95 1.19 13.47
N ALA A 19 -14.17 0.19 13.89
CA ALA A 19 -12.94 -0.21 13.20
C ALA A 19 -13.21 -0.80 11.79
N VAL A 20 -14.31 -1.55 11.61
CA VAL A 20 -14.75 -2.08 10.31
C VAL A 20 -15.20 -0.95 9.38
N ILE A 21 -15.89 0.07 9.91
CA ILE A 21 -16.33 1.26 9.13
C ILE A 21 -15.11 2.10 8.70
N GLU A 22 -14.17 2.38 9.61
CA GLU A 22 -12.91 3.06 9.28
C GLU A 22 -12.07 2.27 8.27
N SER A 23 -11.99 0.94 8.42
CA SER A 23 -11.25 0.07 7.51
C SER A 23 -11.83 0.06 6.10
N HIS A 24 -13.15 0.15 5.94
CA HIS A 24 -13.82 0.17 4.63
C HIS A 24 -13.54 1.45 3.84
N ILE A 25 -13.56 2.60 4.53
CA ILE A 25 -13.23 3.91 3.96
C ILE A 25 -11.75 3.99 3.63
N LEU A 26 -10.88 3.52 4.53
CA LEU A 26 -9.43 3.46 4.31
C LEU A 26 -9.06 2.57 3.13
N TYR A 27 -9.69 1.40 3.00
CA TYR A 27 -9.43 0.46 1.90
C TYR A 27 -9.82 1.07 0.54
N THR A 28 -10.99 1.71 0.47
CA THR A 28 -11.45 2.39 -0.75
C THR A 28 -10.53 3.54 -1.12
N PHE A 29 -10.06 4.30 -0.12
CA PHE A 29 -9.11 5.39 -0.32
C PHE A 29 -7.75 4.89 -0.80
N LEU A 30 -7.21 3.81 -0.23
CA LEU A 30 -5.96 3.19 -0.66
C LEU A 30 -6.04 2.69 -2.11
N LEU A 31 -7.16 2.08 -2.51
CA LEU A 31 -7.36 1.66 -3.90
C LEU A 31 -7.40 2.84 -4.86
N LEU A 32 -8.06 3.93 -4.48
CA LEU A 32 -8.07 5.16 -5.29
C LEU A 32 -6.65 5.73 -5.43
N LEU A 33 -5.92 5.79 -4.32
CA LEU A 33 -4.55 6.29 -4.27
C LEU A 33 -3.61 5.43 -5.12
N LEU A 34 -3.75 4.10 -5.06
CA LEU A 34 -3.02 3.14 -5.89
C LEU A 34 -3.23 3.42 -7.38
N ILE A 35 -4.48 3.61 -7.81
CA ILE A 35 -4.81 3.92 -9.21
C ILE A 35 -4.18 5.24 -9.63
N ILE A 36 -4.28 6.28 -8.80
CA ILE A 36 -3.71 7.60 -9.08
C ILE A 36 -2.19 7.50 -9.26
N PHE A 37 -1.46 6.88 -8.32
CA PHE A 37 0.00 6.71 -8.44
C PHE A 37 0.41 5.83 -9.61
N SER A 38 -0.40 4.81 -9.96
CA SER A 38 -0.14 3.96 -11.12
C SER A 38 -0.29 4.74 -12.43
N ILE A 39 -1.28 5.63 -12.54
CA ILE A 39 -1.43 6.50 -13.72
C ILE A 39 -0.26 7.48 -13.78
N LEU A 40 0.08 8.10 -12.64
CA LEU A 40 1.18 9.05 -12.54
C LEU A 40 2.51 8.41 -12.95
N ALA A 41 2.75 7.15 -12.57
CA ALA A 41 3.94 6.40 -12.93
C ALA A 41 4.10 6.25 -14.46
N VAL A 42 3.00 6.15 -15.20
CA VAL A 42 3.01 6.07 -16.67
C VAL A 42 3.14 7.46 -17.32
N GLU A 43 2.62 8.50 -16.68
CA GLU A 43 2.65 9.87 -17.23
C GLU A 43 4.01 10.57 -17.04
N PHE A 44 4.83 10.13 -16.07
CA PHE A 44 6.12 10.77 -15.78
C PHE A 44 7.08 10.73 -16.99
N ARG A 45 7.45 11.93 -17.46
CA ARG A 45 8.43 12.11 -18.56
C ARG A 45 9.85 11.71 -18.17
N SER A 46 10.17 11.70 -16.87
CA SER A 46 11.44 11.20 -16.35
C SER A 46 11.30 9.76 -15.87
N LEU A 47 12.14 8.87 -16.39
CA LEU A 47 12.13 7.45 -15.98
C LEU A 47 12.39 7.28 -14.48
N ILE A 48 13.22 8.15 -13.86
CA ILE A 48 13.44 8.16 -12.41
C ILE A 48 12.13 8.47 -11.66
N GLY A 49 11.35 9.45 -12.13
CA GLY A 49 10.09 9.84 -11.52
C GLY A 49 9.04 8.73 -11.65
N ALA A 50 8.99 8.09 -12.83
CA ALA A 50 8.17 6.92 -13.08
C ALA A 50 8.51 5.75 -12.12
N ALA A 51 9.80 5.45 -11.93
CA ALA A 51 10.26 4.37 -11.03
C ALA A 51 9.90 4.65 -9.56
N ILE A 52 10.05 5.89 -9.10
CA ILE A 52 9.67 6.29 -7.73
C ILE A 52 8.15 6.18 -7.55
N SER A 53 7.36 6.68 -8.51
CA SER A 53 5.90 6.59 -8.45
C SER A 53 5.42 5.14 -8.47
N LEU A 54 6.07 4.27 -9.25
CA LEU A 54 5.82 2.83 -9.25
C LEU A 54 6.14 2.18 -7.90
N GLY A 55 7.25 2.56 -7.27
CA GLY A 55 7.62 2.08 -5.93
C GLY A 55 6.61 2.50 -4.85
N ILE A 56 6.10 3.74 -4.91
CA ILE A 56 5.04 4.21 -4.01
C ILE A 56 3.75 3.43 -4.24
N ALA A 57 3.35 3.20 -5.51
CA ALA A 57 2.18 2.40 -5.83
C ALA A 57 2.32 0.96 -5.27
N SER A 58 3.47 0.32 -5.43
CA SER A 58 3.72 -1.02 -4.88
C SER A 58 3.73 -1.05 -3.35
N ALA A 59 4.25 -0.02 -2.68
CA ALA A 59 4.15 0.10 -1.21
C ALA A 59 2.71 0.23 -0.73
N VAL A 60 1.87 1.01 -1.43
CA VAL A 60 0.43 1.11 -1.16
C VAL A 60 -0.26 -0.25 -1.37
N LEU A 61 0.11 -0.99 -2.42
CA LEU A 61 -0.43 -2.32 -2.70
C LEU A 61 -0.06 -3.35 -1.60
N SER A 62 1.15 -3.26 -1.03
CA SER A 62 1.54 -4.09 0.11
C SER A 62 0.65 -3.85 1.34
N ILE A 63 0.29 -2.59 1.62
CA ILE A 63 -0.65 -2.26 2.70
C ILE A 63 -2.03 -2.87 2.42
N ILE A 64 -2.48 -2.86 1.16
CA ILE A 64 -3.73 -3.53 0.74
C ILE A 64 -3.65 -5.04 1.01
N PHE A 65 -2.55 -5.71 0.68
CA PHE A 65 -2.38 -7.14 0.96
C PHE A 65 -2.36 -7.47 2.46
N TYR A 66 -1.83 -6.58 3.29
CA TYR A 66 -1.88 -6.74 4.74
C TYR A 66 -3.32 -6.69 5.27
N GLN A 67 -4.15 -5.80 4.71
CA GLN A 67 -5.57 -5.69 5.04
C GLN A 67 -6.41 -6.90 4.55
N LEU A 68 -5.92 -7.64 3.55
CA LEU A 68 -6.56 -8.85 3.02
C LEU A 68 -6.18 -10.13 3.78
N ASP A 69 -5.73 -10.01 5.03
CA ASP A 69 -5.26 -11.13 5.87
C ASP A 69 -4.13 -11.95 5.21
N SER A 70 -3.36 -11.33 4.31
CA SER A 70 -2.25 -11.96 3.58
C SER A 70 -0.90 -11.31 3.92
N PRO A 71 -0.40 -11.48 5.16
CA PRO A 71 0.82 -10.81 5.61
C PRO A 71 2.07 -11.30 4.88
N TYR A 72 2.11 -12.57 4.46
CA TYR A 72 3.24 -13.09 3.69
C TYR A 72 3.37 -12.38 2.34
N VAL A 73 2.28 -12.26 1.59
CA VAL A 73 2.27 -11.58 0.28
C VAL A 73 2.56 -10.08 0.45
N ALA A 74 2.04 -9.45 1.50
CA ALA A 74 2.34 -8.06 1.81
C ALA A 74 3.85 -7.80 1.97
N VAL A 75 4.53 -8.62 2.78
CA VAL A 75 5.99 -8.48 2.99
C VAL A 75 6.77 -8.80 1.72
N PHE A 76 6.34 -9.79 0.94
CA PHE A 76 6.96 -10.11 -0.35
C PHE A 76 6.84 -8.95 -1.34
N GLU A 77 5.65 -8.36 -1.47
CA GLU A 77 5.42 -7.21 -2.34
C GLU A 77 6.27 -6.01 -1.90
N LEU A 78 6.31 -5.71 -0.60
CA LEU A 78 7.09 -4.58 -0.08
C LEU A 78 8.60 -4.77 -0.28
N SER A 79 9.10 -6.00 -0.09
CA SER A 79 10.53 -6.28 -0.18
C SER A 79 10.99 -6.43 -1.63
N VAL A 80 10.28 -7.23 -2.43
CA VAL A 80 10.68 -7.56 -3.80
C VAL A 80 10.26 -6.46 -4.77
N CYS A 81 8.98 -6.07 -4.78
CA CYS A 81 8.47 -5.11 -5.76
C CYS A 81 8.82 -3.66 -5.38
N ALA A 82 8.42 -3.20 -4.19
CA ALA A 82 8.67 -1.82 -3.77
C ALA A 82 10.14 -1.57 -3.38
N GLY A 83 10.85 -2.60 -2.91
CA GLY A 83 12.27 -2.52 -2.55
C GLY A 83 13.20 -2.83 -3.72
N LEU A 84 13.39 -4.13 -4.00
CA LEU A 84 14.40 -4.60 -4.94
C LEU A 84 14.16 -4.10 -6.37
N ILE A 85 12.95 -4.29 -6.93
CA ILE A 85 12.64 -3.96 -8.32
C ILE A 85 12.73 -2.44 -8.55
N THR A 86 12.21 -1.62 -7.63
CA THR A 86 12.32 -0.16 -7.72
C THR A 86 13.77 0.32 -7.70
N VAL A 87 14.62 -0.21 -6.81
CA VAL A 87 16.05 0.13 -6.77
C VAL A 87 16.75 -0.32 -8.05
N LEU A 88 16.47 -1.55 -8.52
CA LEU A 88 17.04 -2.08 -9.76
C LEU A 88 16.72 -1.16 -10.95
N PHE A 89 15.45 -0.74 -11.09
CA PHE A 89 15.06 0.21 -12.12
C PHE A 89 15.78 1.55 -11.96
N MET A 90 15.81 2.11 -10.76
CA MET A 90 16.49 3.37 -10.50
C MET A 90 17.98 3.30 -10.89
N THR A 91 18.67 2.22 -10.54
CA THR A 91 20.07 1.99 -10.92
C THR A 91 20.23 1.85 -12.42
N ALA A 92 19.39 1.05 -13.09
CA ALA A 92 19.44 0.88 -14.54
C ALA A 92 19.22 2.22 -15.28
N ILE A 93 18.22 3.00 -14.86
CA ILE A 93 17.93 4.31 -15.45
C ILE A 93 19.08 5.28 -15.20
N SER A 94 19.70 5.25 -14.01
CA SER A 94 20.85 6.09 -13.70
C SER A 94 22.07 5.73 -14.55
N LEU A 95 22.25 4.45 -14.89
CA LEU A 95 23.32 4.00 -15.78
C LEU A 95 23.07 4.47 -17.22
N THR A 96 21.86 4.30 -17.74
CA THR A 96 21.52 4.71 -19.12
C THR A 96 21.51 6.22 -19.32
N ARG A 97 21.10 7.00 -18.30
CA ARG A 97 21.21 8.48 -18.35
C ARG A 97 22.66 8.98 -18.35
N GLY A 98 23.63 8.15 -17.96
CA GLY A 98 25.05 8.48 -18.00
C GLY A 98 25.68 8.37 -19.39
N GLU A 99 24.96 7.84 -20.38
CA GLU A 99 25.42 7.70 -21.77
C GLU A 99 24.86 8.77 -22.72
N GLU A 100 24.06 9.71 -22.20
CA GLU A 100 23.52 10.86 -22.94
C GLU A 100 24.33 12.16 -22.68
N GLU A 101 25.66 12.03 -22.58
CA GLU A 101 26.63 13.11 -22.86
C GLU A 101 27.70 12.62 -23.84
#